data_AF-A0A8C4QLA4-F1
#
_entry.id   AF-A0A8C4QLA4-F1
#
_cell.length_a   1.000
_cell.length_b   1.000
_cell.length_c   1.000
_cell.angle_alpha   90.00
_cell.angle_beta   90.00
_cell.angle_gamma   90.00
#
_symmetry.space_group_name_H-M   'P 1'
#
loop_
_entity.id
_entity.type
_entity.pdbx_description
1 polymer ?
#
loop_
_entity_poly.entity_id
_entity_poly.type
_entity_poly.pdbx_seq_one_letter_code
_entity_poly.pdbx_strand_id
1 'polypeptide(L)'
;AWAVWRRCPPEAGQETAAGKGKKRRKKKTVAATKKLISLRDARLKESDRSAAKKRKKEDPDALKIIHAPSKYPSCLFFQYNTQLGPPYYVLVDTNFINFSIKSKLDVMQSMMDCLYAKCIPCITDCVMAELEKLGLRYRVALRIAKDPRFERLPCTHHGTYADDCLVQRVTQVQYREDAR
;
A
#
# COMPACT_ATOMS: atom_id res chain seq x y z
N ALA A 1 -15.36 -18.46 49.90
CA ALA A 1 -14.55 -17.91 51.01
C ALA A 1 -14.92 -16.43 51.13
N TRP A 2 -15.70 -16.01 52.14
CA TRP A 2 -15.22 -15.61 53.48
C TRP A 2 -14.18 -14.48 53.33
N ALA A 3 -14.33 -13.26 53.84
CA ALA A 3 -14.87 -12.80 55.12
C ALA A 3 -14.99 -11.24 55.03
N VAL A 4 -16.10 -10.57 55.41
CA VAL A 4 -16.39 -10.01 56.77
C VAL A 4 -15.47 -8.78 57.04
N TRP A 5 -15.89 -7.55 57.38
CA TRP A 5 -16.99 -6.99 58.18
C TRP A 5 -16.93 -5.43 58.05
N ARG A 6 -18.02 -4.66 57.86
CA ARG A 6 -18.76 -3.85 58.88
C ARG A 6 -17.92 -3.43 60.12
N ARG A 7 -17.89 -2.21 60.69
CA ARG A 7 -18.85 -1.08 60.79
C ARG A 7 -18.31 -0.01 61.79
N CYS A 8 -18.68 1.28 61.61
CA CYS A 8 -18.81 2.41 62.58
C CYS A 8 -17.64 2.86 63.49
N PRO A 9 -17.75 4.00 64.24
CA PRO A 9 -18.10 5.39 63.90
C PRO A 9 -17.08 6.40 64.57
N PRO A 10 -17.31 7.73 64.65
CA PRO A 10 -16.32 8.75 65.05
C PRO A 10 -16.38 9.08 66.56
N GLU A 11 -15.32 9.67 67.15
CA GLU A 11 -15.42 10.80 68.11
C GLU A 11 -14.09 11.36 68.65
N ALA A 12 -14.09 12.70 68.77
CA ALA A 12 -13.46 13.60 69.74
C ALA A 12 -11.95 13.53 70.12
N GLY A 13 -11.29 14.70 70.02
CA GLY A 13 -10.02 14.99 70.69
C GLY A 13 -9.61 16.47 70.54
N GLN A 14 -9.61 17.18 71.67
CA GLN A 14 -9.45 18.63 71.87
C GLN A 14 -8.00 19.17 71.71
N GLU A 15 -7.92 20.48 71.44
CA GLU A 15 -6.96 21.54 71.87
C GLU A 15 -5.46 21.21 72.07
N THR A 16 -4.48 22.01 71.62
CA THR A 16 -4.10 23.32 72.21
C THR A 16 -2.94 23.98 71.44
N ALA A 17 -3.01 25.32 71.39
CA ALA A 17 -1.99 26.38 71.46
C ALA A 17 -0.56 26.28 70.83
N ALA A 18 -0.27 27.40 70.13
CA ALA A 18 0.97 28.20 70.14
C ALA A 18 2.20 27.78 69.28
N GLY A 19 2.52 28.64 68.30
CA GLY A 19 3.79 28.62 67.59
C GLY A 19 3.83 29.61 66.42
N LYS A 20 4.15 30.88 66.70
CA LYS A 20 4.34 31.95 65.71
C LYS A 20 5.47 31.59 64.75
N GLY A 21 5.13 31.45 63.46
CA GLY A 21 6.07 31.53 62.34
C GLY A 21 5.28 31.90 61.09
N LYS A 22 5.55 33.07 60.49
CA LYS A 22 4.96 33.48 59.20
C LYS A 22 5.49 32.57 58.08
N LYS A 23 4.99 31.34 58.00
CA LYS A 23 5.10 30.50 56.80
C LYS A 23 4.02 30.96 55.83
N ARG A 24 4.41 31.63 54.74
CA ARG A 24 3.52 31.86 53.58
C ARG A 24 2.88 30.51 53.23
N ARG A 25 1.57 30.36 53.49
CA ARG A 25 0.79 29.19 53.05
C ARG A 25 0.89 29.17 51.53
N LYS A 26 1.72 28.27 50.97
CA LYS A 26 1.66 27.95 49.53
C LYS A 26 0.26 27.41 49.28
N LYS A 27 -0.59 28.21 48.61
CA LYS A 27 -1.90 27.76 48.14
C LYS A 27 -1.64 26.51 47.28
N LYS A 28 -2.16 25.35 47.71
CA LYS A 28 -2.15 24.15 46.88
C LYS A 28 -3.03 24.45 45.67
N THR A 29 -2.43 24.43 44.48
CA THR A 29 -3.12 24.63 43.22
C THR A 29 -4.12 23.49 43.01
N VAL A 30 -5.39 23.83 42.73
CA VAL A 30 -6.56 22.93 42.78
C VAL A 30 -6.63 21.94 41.59
N ALA A 31 -5.58 21.83 40.77
CA ALA A 31 -5.50 20.89 39.65
C ALA A 31 -4.08 20.34 39.50
N ALA A 32 -3.69 19.43 40.40
CA ALA A 32 -2.43 18.69 40.27
C ALA A 32 -2.66 17.46 39.38
N THR A 33 -2.60 17.64 38.06
CA THR A 33 -2.69 16.55 37.09
C THR A 33 -1.36 15.79 37.00
N LYS A 34 -1.40 14.50 36.66
CA LYS A 34 -0.18 13.72 36.33
C LYS A 34 0.54 14.39 35.15
N LYS A 35 1.86 14.54 35.24
CA LYS A 35 2.68 15.17 34.17
C LYS A 35 2.68 14.28 32.94
N LEU A 36 1.98 14.70 31.88
CA LEU A 36 2.00 14.09 30.56
C LEU A 36 3.19 14.64 29.75
N ILE A 37 3.74 13.84 28.84
CA ILE A 37 4.83 14.30 27.96
C ILE A 37 4.31 15.39 27.02
N SER A 38 5.04 16.50 26.94
CA SER A 38 4.65 17.62 26.08
C SER A 38 5.03 17.33 24.63
N LEU A 39 4.22 17.80 23.68
CA LEU A 39 4.52 17.74 22.23
C LEU A 39 5.82 18.48 21.84
N ARG A 40 6.39 19.28 22.75
CA ARG A 40 7.63 20.06 22.55
C ARG A 40 8.85 19.42 23.23
N ASP A 41 8.75 18.21 23.80
CA ASP A 41 9.88 17.55 24.46
C ASP A 41 10.95 17.16 23.42
N ALA A 42 12.21 17.47 23.72
CA ALA A 42 13.36 17.19 22.87
C ALA A 42 13.56 15.69 22.61
N ARG A 43 13.00 14.82 23.46
CA ARG A 43 13.07 13.35 23.36
C ARG A 43 12.07 12.74 22.38
N LEU A 44 11.06 13.47 21.92
CA LEU A 44 10.16 12.96 20.86
C LEU A 44 10.85 12.98 19.50
N LYS A 45 10.72 11.88 18.76
CA LYS A 45 11.10 11.80 17.34
C LYS A 45 10.16 12.69 16.51
N GLU A 46 10.69 13.29 15.45
CA GLU A 46 9.94 14.21 14.57
C GLU A 46 8.67 13.57 13.96
N SER A 47 8.66 12.24 13.78
CA SER A 47 7.50 11.44 13.34
C SER A 47 6.31 11.51 14.31
N ASP A 48 6.59 11.51 15.61
CA ASP A 48 5.58 11.45 16.66
C ASP A 48 5.16 12.86 17.10
N ARG A 49 6.00 13.88 16.80
CA ARG A 49 5.64 15.30 16.90
C ARG A 49 4.61 15.73 15.86
N SER A 50 4.58 15.07 14.70
CA SER A 50 3.66 15.40 13.61
C SER A 50 2.24 14.87 13.82
N ALA A 51 1.63 15.13 14.97
CA ALA A 51 0.19 15.29 15.00
C ALA A 51 -0.12 16.60 14.24
N ALA A 52 -0.49 16.45 12.96
CA ALA A 52 -0.73 17.51 11.99
C ALA A 52 0.51 18.38 11.67
N LYS A 53 1.43 17.85 10.84
CA LYS A 53 2.18 18.72 9.92
C LYS A 53 1.12 19.53 9.17
N LYS A 54 0.96 20.81 9.53
CA LYS A 54 0.28 21.79 8.68
C LYS A 54 0.87 21.60 7.29
N ARG A 55 0.05 21.18 6.32
CA ARG A 55 0.41 21.28 4.91
C ARG A 55 0.94 22.71 4.74
N LYS A 56 2.20 22.85 4.35
CA LYS A 56 2.72 24.17 3.98
C LYS A 56 1.74 24.74 2.95
N LYS A 57 1.24 25.96 3.17
CA LYS A 57 0.51 26.66 2.12
C LYS A 57 1.48 26.76 0.94
N GLU A 58 1.13 26.14 -0.17
CA GLU A 58 1.91 26.19 -1.41
C GLU A 58 1.91 27.65 -1.91
N ASP A 59 3.08 28.12 -2.34
CA ASP A 59 3.26 29.47 -2.89
C ASP A 59 2.35 29.69 -4.11
N PRO A 60 1.70 30.87 -4.25
CA PRO A 60 0.72 31.13 -5.30
C PRO A 60 1.27 31.10 -6.74
N ASP A 61 2.59 31.15 -6.91
CA ASP A 61 3.31 31.08 -8.20
C ASP A 61 3.90 29.69 -8.51
N ALA A 62 3.72 28.69 -7.65
CA ALA A 62 4.03 27.32 -8.04
C ALA A 62 3.00 26.88 -9.10
N LEU A 63 3.50 26.59 -10.31
CA LEU A 63 2.74 26.01 -11.43
C LEU A 63 1.66 25.06 -10.90
N LYS A 64 0.39 25.51 -10.96
CA LYS A 64 -0.75 24.63 -10.72
C LYS A 64 -0.62 23.51 -11.72
N ILE A 65 -0.26 22.32 -11.24
CA ILE A 65 -0.40 21.09 -12.00
C ILE A 65 -1.89 20.98 -12.28
N ILE A 66 -2.29 21.46 -13.46
CA ILE A 66 -3.61 21.21 -14.01
C ILE A 66 -3.71 19.70 -13.97
N HIS A 67 -4.58 19.17 -13.11
CA HIS A 67 -4.99 17.78 -13.20
C HIS A 67 -5.57 17.66 -14.60
N ALA A 68 -4.73 17.24 -15.55
CA ALA A 68 -5.20 16.93 -16.87
C ALA A 68 -6.31 15.90 -16.65
N PRO A 69 -7.57 16.19 -17.04
CA PRO A 69 -8.58 15.15 -17.03
C PRO A 69 -7.98 13.99 -17.82
N SER A 70 -8.06 12.78 -17.25
CA SER A 70 -7.51 11.57 -17.90
C SER A 70 -8.05 11.60 -19.34
N LYS A 71 -7.16 11.87 -20.30
CA LYS A 71 -7.56 12.06 -21.69
C LYS A 71 -8.02 10.69 -22.15
N TYR A 72 -9.29 10.55 -22.52
CA TYR A 72 -9.75 9.29 -23.10
C TYR A 72 -8.79 8.90 -24.23
N PRO A 73 -8.34 7.64 -24.25
CA PRO A 73 -7.38 7.18 -25.23
C PRO A 73 -8.01 7.21 -26.63
N SER A 74 -7.22 7.59 -27.64
CA SER A 74 -7.71 7.73 -29.02
C SER A 74 -8.13 6.40 -29.65
N CYS A 75 -7.64 5.25 -29.15
CA CYS A 75 -8.04 3.92 -29.62
C CYS A 75 -9.44 3.48 -29.22
N LEU A 76 -10.04 4.14 -28.22
CA LEU A 76 -11.34 3.73 -27.70
C LEU A 76 -12.47 4.48 -28.42
N PHE A 77 -13.24 3.76 -29.22
CA PHE A 77 -14.57 4.19 -29.61
C PHE A 77 -15.56 3.77 -28.51
N PHE A 78 -15.92 4.70 -27.63
CA PHE A 78 -16.63 4.43 -26.38
C PHE A 78 -15.88 3.43 -25.49
N GLN A 79 -16.31 2.16 -25.45
CA GLN A 79 -15.67 1.07 -24.70
C GLN A 79 -14.97 0.05 -25.62
N TYR A 80 -15.07 0.23 -26.94
CA TYR A 80 -14.48 -0.68 -27.91
C TYR A 80 -13.10 -0.18 -28.33
N ASN A 81 -12.09 -1.04 -28.17
CA ASN A 81 -10.74 -0.75 -28.61
C ASN A 81 -10.55 -1.21 -30.06
N THR A 82 -10.45 -0.27 -31.00
CA THR A 82 -10.32 -0.56 -32.44
C THR A 82 -8.91 -1.01 -32.84
N GLN A 83 -7.91 -0.87 -31.95
CA GLN A 83 -6.51 -1.24 -32.23
C GLN A 83 -6.17 -2.68 -31.86
N LEU A 84 -7.09 -3.39 -31.21
CA LEU A 84 -6.92 -4.82 -30.96
C LEU A 84 -7.13 -5.58 -32.27
N GLY A 85 -6.03 -5.95 -32.90
CA GLY A 85 -6.01 -6.81 -34.08
C GLY A 85 -4.87 -7.83 -34.00
N PRO A 86 -4.92 -8.90 -34.81
CA PRO A 86 -3.84 -9.88 -34.87
C PRO A 86 -2.53 -9.21 -35.35
N PRO A 87 -1.37 -9.51 -34.75
CA PRO A 87 -1.13 -10.44 -33.64
C PRO A 87 -1.51 -9.85 -32.27
N TYR A 88 -2.19 -10.65 -31.43
CA TYR A 88 -2.56 -10.24 -30.08
C TYR A 88 -1.39 -10.38 -29.12
N TYR A 89 -1.09 -9.30 -28.38
CA TYR A 89 -0.14 -9.32 -27.28
C TYR A 89 -0.89 -9.56 -25.97
N VAL A 90 -0.66 -10.71 -25.35
CA VAL A 90 -1.38 -11.13 -24.14
C VAL A 90 -0.43 -11.09 -22.96
N LEU A 91 -0.70 -10.25 -21.96
CA LEU A 91 0.07 -10.25 -20.72
C LEU A 91 -0.30 -11.48 -19.89
N VAL A 92 0.71 -12.24 -19.48
CA VAL A 92 0.54 -13.48 -18.72
C VAL A 92 1.01 -13.29 -17.28
N ASP A 93 0.21 -13.79 -16.34
CA ASP A 93 0.47 -13.73 -14.90
C ASP A 93 0.86 -15.10 -14.30
N THR A 94 1.40 -15.11 -13.08
CA THR A 94 1.84 -16.32 -12.36
C THR A 94 0.68 -17.30 -12.16
N ASN A 95 -0.51 -16.79 -11.82
CA ASN A 95 -1.67 -17.63 -11.55
C ASN A 95 -2.14 -18.33 -12.83
N PHE A 96 -2.11 -17.63 -13.96
CA PHE A 96 -2.47 -18.22 -15.26
C PHE A 96 -1.55 -19.38 -15.63
N ILE A 97 -0.24 -19.21 -15.45
CA ILE A 97 0.76 -20.27 -15.70
C ILE A 97 0.53 -21.46 -14.76
N ASN A 98 0.28 -21.19 -13.47
CA ASN A 98 0.00 -22.22 -12.48
C ASN A 98 -1.27 -23.02 -12.80
N PHE A 99 -2.32 -22.34 -13.26
CA PHE A 99 -3.56 -22.98 -13.67
C PHE A 99 -3.38 -23.80 -14.95
N SER A 100 -2.63 -23.28 -15.93
CA SER A 100 -2.33 -23.99 -17.18
C SER A 100 -1.60 -25.31 -16.92
N ILE A 101 -0.66 -25.33 -15.98
CA ILE A 101 0.06 -26.55 -15.59
C ILE A 101 -0.87 -27.56 -14.90
N LYS A 102 -1.76 -27.09 -14.00
CA LYS A 102 -2.75 -27.96 -13.34
C LYS A 102 -3.68 -28.61 -14.36
N SER A 103 -4.12 -27.83 -15.34
CA SER A 103 -5.02 -28.27 -16.41
C SER A 103 -4.31 -28.99 -17.57
N LYS A 104 -2.98 -29.06 -17.54
CA LYS A 104 -2.13 -29.67 -18.60
C LYS A 104 -2.33 -29.03 -19.98
N LEU A 105 -2.52 -27.73 -20.02
CA LEU A 105 -2.68 -26.96 -21.25
C LEU A 105 -1.36 -26.28 -21.65
N ASP A 106 -1.01 -26.33 -22.93
CA ASP A 106 0.05 -25.47 -23.47
C ASP A 106 -0.50 -24.06 -23.66
N VAL A 107 0.17 -23.07 -23.06
CA VAL A 107 -0.29 -21.67 -23.01
C VAL A 107 -0.39 -21.07 -24.40
N MET A 108 0.59 -21.31 -25.26
CA MET A 108 0.63 -20.78 -26.63
C MET A 108 -0.53 -21.32 -27.47
N GLN A 109 -0.69 -22.65 -27.48
CA GLN A 109 -1.70 -23.32 -28.28
C GLN A 109 -3.11 -22.99 -27.81
N SER A 110 -3.35 -23.07 -26.49
CA SER A 110 -4.66 -22.73 -25.91
C SER A 110 -5.08 -21.29 -26.16
N MET A 111 -4.15 -20.33 -26.21
CA MET A 111 -4.45 -18.94 -26.58
C MET A 111 -4.82 -18.80 -28.06
N MET A 112 -4.10 -19.49 -28.95
CA MET A 112 -4.42 -19.49 -30.38
C MET A 112 -5.79 -20.13 -30.68
N ASP A 113 -6.11 -21.23 -30.01
CA ASP A 113 -7.39 -21.92 -30.17
C ASP A 113 -8.57 -21.11 -29.58
N CYS A 114 -8.31 -20.29 -28.54
CA CYS A 114 -9.32 -19.44 -27.92
C CYS A 114 -9.65 -18.19 -28.74
N LEU A 115 -8.62 -17.52 -29.29
CA LEU A 115 -8.78 -16.26 -30.02
C LEU A 115 -8.86 -16.45 -31.55
N TYR A 116 -8.64 -17.68 -32.04
CA TYR A 116 -8.58 -18.04 -33.47
C TYR A 116 -7.63 -17.14 -34.28
N ALA A 117 -6.55 -16.68 -33.64
CA ALA A 117 -5.60 -15.73 -34.21
C ALA A 117 -4.19 -15.95 -33.63
N LYS A 118 -3.19 -15.36 -34.29
CA LYS A 118 -1.81 -15.39 -33.81
C LYS A 118 -1.70 -14.60 -32.50
N CYS A 119 -1.24 -15.26 -31.44
CA CYS A 119 -1.05 -14.67 -30.11
C CYS A 119 0.43 -14.73 -29.71
N ILE A 120 0.92 -13.66 -29.10
CA ILE A 120 2.27 -13.53 -28.56
C ILE A 120 2.12 -13.29 -27.06
N PRO A 121 2.32 -14.31 -26.21
CA PRO A 121 2.26 -14.11 -24.78
C PRO A 121 3.48 -13.37 -24.28
N CYS A 122 3.23 -12.37 -23.45
CA CYS A 122 4.21 -11.46 -22.90
C CYS A 122 4.29 -11.66 -21.38
N ILE A 123 5.49 -11.87 -20.85
CA ILE A 123 5.74 -12.03 -19.42
C ILE A 123 6.52 -10.82 -18.92
N THR A 124 6.09 -10.26 -17.80
CA THR A 124 6.82 -9.15 -17.16
C THR A 124 7.91 -9.68 -16.23
N ASP A 125 8.98 -8.91 -16.06
CA ASP A 125 10.05 -9.23 -15.10
C ASP A 125 9.54 -9.44 -13.67
N CYS A 126 8.45 -8.79 -13.32
CA CYS A 126 7.89 -8.81 -11.99
C CYS A 126 7.08 -10.11 -11.72
N VAL A 127 6.34 -10.60 -12.72
CA VAL A 127 5.75 -11.95 -12.74
C VAL A 127 6.84 -13.02 -12.65
N MET A 128 7.96 -12.81 -13.36
CA MET A 128 9.10 -13.71 -13.32
C MET A 128 9.74 -13.79 -11.92
N ALA A 129 9.93 -12.64 -11.28
CA ALA A 129 10.44 -12.57 -9.91
C ALA A 129 9.49 -13.24 -8.89
N GLU A 130 8.18 -13.14 -9.09
CA GLU A 130 7.20 -13.82 -8.24
C GLU A 130 7.27 -15.34 -8.40
N LEU A 131 7.39 -15.86 -9.63
CA LEU A 131 7.59 -17.29 -9.87
C LEU A 131 8.88 -17.82 -9.21
N GLU A 132 9.95 -17.04 -9.21
CA GLU A 132 11.21 -17.40 -8.53
C GLU A 132 11.06 -17.44 -7.01
N LYS A 133 10.24 -16.55 -6.41
CA LYS A 133 9.93 -16.54 -4.97
C LYS A 133 9.13 -17.76 -4.51
N LEU A 134 8.25 -18.29 -5.37
CA LEU A 134 7.48 -19.51 -5.06
C LEU A 134 8.37 -20.76 -4.93
N GLY A 135 9.61 -20.69 -5.42
CA GLY A 135 10.69 -21.65 -5.15
C GLY A 135 10.61 -22.95 -5.94
N LEU A 136 11.17 -24.02 -5.37
CA LEU A 136 11.43 -25.29 -6.07
C LEU A 136 10.17 -26.01 -6.59
N ARG A 137 9.03 -25.80 -5.93
CA ARG A 137 7.74 -26.42 -6.30
C ARG A 137 7.26 -25.98 -7.67
N TYR A 138 7.65 -24.78 -8.11
CA TYR A 138 7.21 -24.17 -9.37
C TYR A 138 8.30 -24.15 -10.44
N ARG A 139 9.29 -25.05 -10.34
CA ARG A 139 10.36 -25.18 -11.36
C ARG A 139 9.85 -25.44 -12.77
N VAL A 140 8.74 -26.16 -12.91
CA VAL A 140 8.12 -26.41 -14.22
C VAL A 140 7.55 -25.11 -14.79
N ALA A 141 6.85 -24.32 -13.97
CA ALA A 141 6.36 -22.99 -14.37
C ALA A 141 7.50 -22.06 -14.77
N LEU A 142 8.61 -22.07 -14.03
CA LEU A 142 9.78 -21.29 -14.34
C LEU A 142 10.43 -21.68 -15.68
N ARG A 143 10.41 -22.96 -16.05
CA ARG A 143 10.91 -23.43 -17.36
C ARG A 143 9.99 -22.99 -18.50
N ILE A 144 8.68 -23.04 -18.30
CA ILE A 144 7.69 -22.59 -19.30
C ILE A 144 7.83 -21.07 -19.50
N ALA A 145 7.94 -20.30 -18.42
CA ALA A 145 8.09 -18.85 -18.49
C ALA A 145 9.41 -18.39 -19.15
N LYS A 146 10.46 -19.24 -19.15
CA LYS A 146 11.75 -18.98 -19.82
C LYS A 146 11.80 -19.45 -21.28
N ASP A 147 10.72 -20.01 -21.79
CA ASP A 147 10.67 -20.46 -23.18
C ASP A 147 10.79 -19.26 -24.14
N PRO A 148 11.66 -19.30 -25.17
CA PRO A 148 11.85 -18.21 -26.12
C PRO A 148 10.59 -17.81 -26.91
N ARG A 149 9.54 -18.63 -26.87
CA ARG A 149 8.23 -18.30 -27.46
C ARG A 149 7.52 -17.15 -26.72
N PHE A 150 7.87 -16.89 -25.46
CA PHE A 150 7.34 -15.78 -24.67
C PHE A 150 8.17 -14.52 -24.87
N GLU A 151 7.49 -13.39 -25.08
CA GLU A 151 8.14 -12.09 -25.11
C GLU A 151 8.36 -11.58 -23.69
N ARG A 152 9.59 -11.16 -23.36
CA ARG A 152 9.93 -10.68 -22.03
C ARG A 152 9.91 -9.16 -21.99
N LEU A 153 9.06 -8.59 -21.13
CA LEU A 153 8.90 -7.16 -21.00
C LEU A 153 9.52 -6.62 -19.70
N PRO A 154 10.54 -5.75 -19.77
CA PRO A 154 11.22 -5.26 -18.58
C PRO A 154 10.31 -4.36 -17.73
N CYS A 155 10.36 -4.50 -16.40
CA CYS A 155 9.63 -3.65 -15.46
C CYS A 155 10.58 -2.70 -14.71
N THR A 156 10.22 -1.42 -14.61
CA THR A 156 11.03 -0.36 -13.96
C THR A 156 10.34 0.22 -12.71
N HIS A 157 9.83 -0.65 -11.84
CA HIS A 157 9.22 -0.22 -10.57
C HIS A 157 9.87 -0.93 -9.40
N HIS A 158 9.74 -0.31 -8.22
CA HIS A 158 10.24 -0.87 -6.98
C HIS A 158 9.24 -1.89 -6.43
N GLY A 159 9.74 -3.08 -6.09
CA GLY A 159 8.92 -4.20 -5.64
C GLY A 159 8.67 -5.22 -6.74
N THR A 160 7.94 -6.28 -6.43
CA THR A 160 7.67 -7.39 -7.35
C THR A 160 6.18 -7.75 -7.33
N TYR A 161 5.32 -6.79 -7.04
CA TYR A 161 3.89 -7.05 -7.00
C TYR A 161 3.34 -6.96 -8.43
N ALA A 162 3.09 -8.12 -9.02
CA ALA A 162 2.79 -8.25 -10.43
C ALA A 162 1.47 -7.56 -10.82
N ASP A 163 0.44 -7.63 -9.97
CA ASP A 163 -0.87 -7.04 -10.25
C ASP A 163 -0.79 -5.53 -10.52
N ASP A 164 -0.10 -4.78 -9.65
CA ASP A 164 0.06 -3.34 -9.80
C ASP A 164 0.81 -3.00 -11.10
N CYS A 165 1.84 -3.79 -11.44
CA CYS A 165 2.57 -3.63 -12.69
C CYS A 165 1.66 -3.84 -13.90
N LEU A 166 0.85 -4.91 -13.88
CA LEU A 166 -0.03 -5.26 -14.99
C LEU A 166 -1.10 -4.19 -15.19
N VAL A 167 -1.74 -3.74 -14.10
CA VAL A 167 -2.74 -2.66 -14.14
C VAL A 167 -2.13 -1.37 -14.68
N GLN A 168 -0.96 -0.96 -14.16
CA GLN A 168 -0.29 0.25 -14.64
C GLN A 168 0.09 0.14 -16.12
N ARG A 169 0.58 -1.01 -16.57
CA ARG A 169 0.97 -1.22 -17.96
C ARG A 169 -0.21 -1.17 -18.92
N VAL A 170 -1.30 -1.87 -18.61
CA VAL A 170 -2.54 -1.82 -19.42
C VAL A 170 -3.11 -0.41 -19.45
N THR A 171 -3.11 0.27 -18.30
CA THR A 171 -3.57 1.66 -18.20
C THR A 171 -2.69 2.56 -19.08
N GLN A 172 -1.37 2.48 -19.01
CA GLN A 172 -0.47 3.34 -19.80
C GLN A 172 -0.58 3.13 -21.31
N VAL A 173 -0.74 1.89 -21.78
CA VAL A 173 -0.91 1.59 -23.22
C VAL A 173 -2.17 2.24 -23.77
N GLN A 174 -3.22 2.37 -22.96
CA GLN A 174 -4.38 3.16 -23.37
C GLN A 174 -3.96 4.61 -23.66
N TYR A 175 -3.16 5.26 -22.80
CA TYR A 175 -2.86 6.69 -22.93
C TYR A 175 -1.68 7.07 -23.86
N ARG A 176 -0.86 6.12 -24.33
CA ARG A 176 0.37 6.43 -25.07
C ARG A 176 0.36 5.74 -26.43
N GLU A 177 -0.19 6.44 -27.43
CA GLU A 177 -0.28 5.94 -28.80
C GLU A 177 0.91 6.27 -29.71
N ASP A 178 1.89 7.04 -29.26
CA ASP A 178 3.02 7.42 -30.13
C ASP A 178 4.23 6.50 -29.91
N ALA A 179 4.17 5.28 -30.47
CA ALA A 179 5.36 4.51 -30.88
C ALA A 179 4.94 3.17 -31.50
N ARG A 180 4.49 3.18 -32.76
CA ARG A 180 4.66 2.04 -33.65
C ARG A 180 5.10 2.53 -35.02
#